data_AF-A0A918DSQ7-F1
#
_entry.id   AF-A0A918DSQ7-F1
#
_cell.length_a   1.000
_cell.length_b   1.000
_cell.length_c   1.000
_cell.angle_alpha   90.00
_cell.angle_beta   90.00
_cell.angle_gamma   90.00
#
_symmetry.space_group_name_H-M   'P 1'
#
loop_
_entity.id
_entity.type
_entity.pdbx_description
1 polymer ?
#
loop_
_entity_poly.entity_id
_entity_poly.type
_entity_poly.pdbx_seq_one_letter_code
_entity_poly.pdbx_strand_id
1 'polypeptide(L)'
;MTRSEFDDIRAYLADEATHAGDLLRVARTLIDDLEHARMREAVLRTHYLRLLTAARATVAADIADAPDPLAFIKHELAERGQLPADGEAVQRILSDARTAAALLACLEQKETIRPRGMRSRRCVGTGRRLPR
;
A
#
# COMPACT_ATOMS: atom_id res chain seq x y z
N MET A 1 2.10 12.55 5.10
CA MET A 1 1.34 13.05 6.25
C MET A 1 0.94 11.91 7.14
N THR A 2 1.09 12.09 8.45
CA THR A 2 0.66 11.13 9.47
C THR A 2 -0.80 11.33 9.84
N ARG A 3 -1.42 10.33 10.49
CA ARG A 3 -2.82 10.44 10.98
C ARG A 3 -2.99 11.58 11.99
N SER A 4 -1.94 11.87 12.77
CA SER A 4 -1.90 12.97 13.75
C SER A 4 -2.03 14.34 13.07
N GLU A 5 -1.29 14.56 11.99
CA GLU A 5 -1.31 15.85 11.26
C GLU A 5 -2.70 16.18 10.68
N PHE A 6 -3.46 15.17 10.25
CA PHE A 6 -4.83 15.39 9.78
C PHE A 6 -5.78 15.82 10.90
N ASP A 7 -5.59 15.30 12.11
CA ASP A 7 -6.42 15.68 13.25
C ASP A 7 -6.06 17.10 13.74
N ASP A 8 -4.78 17.49 13.65
CA ASP A 8 -4.32 18.87 13.92
C ASP A 8 -4.92 19.87 12.91
N ILE A 9 -4.93 19.52 11.62
CA ILE A 9 -5.57 20.35 10.58
C ILE A 9 -7.08 20.46 10.84
N ARG A 10 -7.75 19.37 11.23
CA ARG A 10 -9.19 19.43 11.55
C ARG A 10 -9.48 20.31 12.76
N ALA A 11 -8.66 20.22 13.81
CA ALA A 11 -8.78 21.06 14.99
C ALA A 11 -8.58 22.54 14.63
N TYR A 12 -7.58 22.84 13.79
CA TYR A 12 -7.33 24.18 13.27
C TYR A 12 -8.49 24.71 12.44
N LEU A 13 -9.04 23.90 11.53
CA LEU A 13 -10.19 24.29 10.69
C LEU A 13 -11.50 24.52 11.49
N ALA A 14 -11.62 23.91 12.66
CA ALA A 14 -12.78 24.05 13.54
C ALA A 14 -12.70 25.28 14.46
N ASP A 15 -11.55 25.96 14.50
CA ASP A 15 -11.36 27.16 15.31
C ASP A 15 -12.03 28.38 14.65
N GLU A 16 -12.97 29.00 15.38
CA GLU A 16 -13.71 30.20 14.95
C GLU A 16 -12.79 31.42 14.71
N ALA A 17 -11.57 31.41 15.27
CA ALA A 17 -10.57 32.45 15.03
C ALA A 17 -9.85 32.31 13.68
N THR A 18 -10.12 31.25 12.90
CA THR A 18 -9.44 31.00 11.63
C THR A 18 -9.91 31.96 10.53
N HIS A 19 -8.96 32.69 9.95
CA HIS A 19 -9.26 33.66 8.90
C HIS A 19 -9.23 33.01 7.51
N ALA A 20 -9.99 33.57 6.55
CA ALA A 20 -10.05 33.04 5.18
C ALA A 20 -8.68 32.95 4.47
N GLY A 21 -7.75 33.87 4.79
CA GLY A 21 -6.38 33.84 4.25
C GLY A 21 -5.56 32.64 4.74
N ASP A 22 -5.77 32.21 5.97
CA ASP A 22 -5.11 31.03 6.53
C ASP A 22 -5.64 29.74 5.90
N LEU A 23 -6.95 29.66 5.67
CA LEU A 23 -7.57 28.54 4.97
C LEU A 23 -7.00 28.37 3.55
N LEU A 24 -6.82 29.47 2.82
CA LEU A 24 -6.22 29.44 1.48
C LEU A 24 -4.76 28.97 1.50
N ARG A 25 -3.99 29.38 2.52
CA ARG A 25 -2.61 28.94 2.71
C ARG A 25 -2.54 27.44 3.01
N VAL A 26 -3.35 26.94 3.93
CA VAL A 26 -3.45 25.51 4.25
C VAL A 26 -3.87 24.70 3.02
N ALA A 27 -4.88 25.18 2.27
CA ALA A 27 -5.33 24.52 1.05
C ALA A 27 -4.21 24.42 0.01
N ARG A 28 -3.42 25.47 -0.18
CA ARG A 28 -2.28 25.46 -1.12
C ARG A 28 -1.21 24.44 -0.70
N THR A 29 -0.82 24.43 0.57
CA THR A 29 0.14 23.45 1.09
C THR A 29 -0.37 22.01 0.91
N LEU A 30 -1.64 21.76 1.18
CA LEU A 30 -2.23 20.43 0.99
C LEU A 30 -2.27 19.99 -0.48
N ILE A 31 -2.52 20.92 -1.40
CA ILE A 31 -2.47 20.65 -2.85
C ILE A 31 -1.04 20.31 -3.26
N ASP A 32 -0.06 21.12 -2.84
CA ASP A 32 1.35 20.88 -3.13
C ASP A 32 1.80 19.51 -2.59
N ASP A 33 1.42 19.17 -1.36
CA ASP A 33 1.72 17.87 -0.74
C ASP A 33 1.08 16.70 -1.49
N LEU A 34 -0.17 16.87 -1.95
CA LEU A 34 -0.87 15.89 -2.76
C LEU A 34 -0.18 15.69 -4.10
N GLU A 35 0.23 16.75 -4.78
CA GLU A 35 0.96 16.68 -6.04
C GLU A 35 2.30 15.94 -5.88
N HIS A 36 3.05 16.28 -4.83
CA HIS A 36 4.29 15.57 -4.50
C HIS A 36 4.04 14.10 -4.19
N ALA A 37 2.99 13.77 -3.44
CA ALA A 37 2.62 12.39 -3.15
C ALA A 37 2.27 11.61 -4.43
N ARG A 38 1.48 12.22 -5.34
CA ARG A 38 1.11 11.60 -6.61
C ARG A 38 2.31 11.40 -7.52
N MET A 39 3.26 12.34 -7.54
CA MET A 39 4.49 12.20 -8.30
C MET A 39 5.34 11.02 -7.78
N ARG A 40 5.53 10.94 -6.45
CA ARG A 40 6.24 9.81 -5.82
C ARG A 40 5.56 8.47 -6.11
N GLU A 41 4.22 8.43 -6.04
CA GLU A 41 3.46 7.23 -6.37
C GLU A 41 3.64 6.83 -7.85
N ALA A 42 3.56 7.78 -8.78
CA ALA A 42 3.74 7.52 -10.20
C ALA A 42 5.14 6.95 -10.51
N VAL A 43 6.17 7.49 -9.86
CA VAL A 43 7.55 7.00 -9.96
C VAL A 43 7.65 5.56 -9.42
N LEU A 44 7.12 5.29 -8.22
CA LEU A 44 7.11 3.94 -7.64
C LEU A 44 6.36 2.93 -8.52
N ARG A 45 5.17 3.29 -9.02
CA ARG A 45 4.40 2.44 -9.94
C ARG A 45 5.17 2.13 -11.21
N THR A 46 5.88 3.11 -11.77
CA THR A 46 6.73 2.91 -12.94
C THR A 46 7.86 1.93 -12.64
N HIS A 47 8.51 2.06 -11.48
CA HIS A 47 9.56 1.12 -11.07
C HIS A 47 9.05 -0.30 -10.89
N TYR A 48 7.90 -0.49 -10.23
CA TYR A 48 7.27 -1.81 -10.09
C TYR A 48 6.84 -2.40 -11.44
N LEU A 49 6.31 -1.58 -12.34
CA LEU A 49 5.95 -2.04 -13.68
C LEU A 49 7.16 -2.52 -14.47
N ARG A 50 8.30 -1.82 -14.38
CA ARG A 50 9.56 -2.26 -14.99
C ARG A 50 10.03 -3.60 -14.41
N LEU A 51 10.00 -3.74 -13.09
CA LEU A 51 10.40 -4.99 -12.42
C LEU A 51 9.50 -6.17 -12.84
N LEU A 52 8.18 -5.96 -12.87
CA LEU A 52 7.21 -6.96 -13.33
C LEU A 52 7.44 -7.33 -14.80
N THR A 53 7.75 -6.34 -15.64
CA THR A 53 8.05 -6.57 -17.06
C THR A 53 9.30 -7.42 -17.24
N ALA A 54 10.38 -7.11 -16.50
CA ALA A 54 11.60 -7.91 -16.53
C ALA A 54 11.40 -9.32 -15.97
N ALA A 55 10.61 -9.49 -14.90
CA ALA A 55 10.26 -10.80 -14.37
C ALA A 55 9.51 -11.65 -15.40
N ARG A 56 8.54 -11.06 -16.11
CA ARG A 56 7.82 -11.73 -17.21
C ARG A 56 8.75 -12.08 -18.37
N ALA A 57 9.67 -11.19 -18.74
CA ALA A 57 10.67 -11.44 -19.78
C ALA A 57 11.61 -12.59 -19.39
N THR A 58 12.02 -12.66 -18.13
CA THR A 58 12.82 -13.77 -17.60
C THR A 58 12.11 -15.12 -17.72
N VAL A 59 10.83 -15.19 -17.36
CA VAL A 59 10.05 -16.44 -17.52
C VAL A 59 9.88 -16.80 -19.00
N ALA A 60 9.63 -15.81 -19.87
CA ALA A 60 9.52 -16.07 -21.30
C ALA A 60 10.84 -16.56 -21.92
N ALA A 61 11.97 -16.01 -21.48
CA ALA A 61 13.30 -16.41 -21.90
C ALA A 61 13.62 -17.84 -21.46
N ASP A 62 13.21 -18.23 -20.25
CA ASP A 62 13.35 -19.60 -19.72
C ASP A 62 12.52 -20.60 -20.56
N ILE A 63 11.26 -20.26 -20.85
CA ILE A 63 10.39 -21.08 -21.71
C ILE A 63 10.96 -21.24 -23.13
N ALA A 64 11.67 -20.22 -23.63
CA ALA A 64 12.29 -20.21 -24.95
C ALA A 64 13.71 -20.82 -24.97
N ASP A 65 14.19 -21.39 -23.85
CA ASP A 65 15.54 -21.95 -23.68
C ASP A 65 16.65 -20.96 -24.10
N ALA A 66 16.48 -19.69 -23.72
CA ALA A 66 17.47 -18.65 -23.97
C ALA A 66 18.73 -18.87 -23.11
N PRO A 67 19.92 -18.43 -23.56
CA PRO A 67 21.19 -18.74 -22.88
C PRO A 67 21.38 -18.06 -21.50
N ASP A 68 20.71 -16.93 -21.22
CA ASP A 68 20.68 -16.31 -19.88
C ASP A 68 19.27 -15.77 -19.57
N PRO A 69 18.34 -16.61 -19.11
CA PRO A 69 16.97 -16.20 -18.82
C PRO A 69 16.88 -15.12 -17.74
N LEU A 70 17.84 -15.11 -16.81
CA LEU A 70 17.87 -14.16 -15.69
C LEU A 70 18.44 -12.79 -16.07
N ALA A 71 18.93 -12.59 -17.30
CA ALA A 71 19.56 -11.35 -17.74
C ALA A 71 18.67 -10.12 -17.48
N PHE A 72 17.38 -10.22 -17.83
CA PHE A 72 16.42 -9.11 -17.69
C PHE A 72 16.23 -8.68 -16.23
N ILE A 73 15.97 -9.62 -15.33
CA ILE A 73 15.75 -9.29 -13.91
C ILE A 73 17.05 -8.87 -13.22
N LYS A 74 18.18 -9.47 -13.58
CA LYS A 74 19.50 -9.06 -13.06
C LYS A 74 19.82 -7.62 -13.46
N HIS A 75 19.57 -7.24 -14.72
CA HIS A 75 19.78 -5.88 -15.20
C HIS A 75 18.94 -4.87 -14.42
N GLU A 76 17.62 -5.11 -14.27
CA GLU A 76 16.76 -4.18 -13.54
C GLU A 76 17.13 -4.06 -12.04
N LEU A 77 17.55 -5.16 -11.40
CA LEU A 77 18.02 -5.12 -10.02
C LEU A 77 19.38 -4.40 -9.89
N ALA A 78 20.29 -4.61 -10.84
CA ALA A 78 21.60 -3.95 -10.88
C ALA A 78 21.48 -2.43 -11.01
N GLU A 79 20.64 -1.96 -11.95
CA GLU A 79 20.36 -0.52 -12.16
C GLU A 79 19.88 0.19 -10.90
N ARG A 80 19.32 -0.56 -9.93
CA ARG A 80 18.81 -0.04 -8.67
C ARG A 80 19.71 -0.32 -7.47
N GLY A 81 20.84 -0.99 -7.68
CA GLY A 81 21.73 -1.42 -6.59
C GLY A 81 21.07 -2.45 -5.65
N GLN A 82 20.14 -3.26 -6.16
CA GLN A 82 19.34 -4.22 -5.39
C GLN A 82 19.75 -5.68 -5.61
N LEU A 83 20.87 -5.91 -6.29
CA LEU A 83 21.41 -7.27 -6.39
C LEU A 83 21.84 -7.78 -5.01
N PRO A 84 21.48 -9.01 -4.64
CA PRO A 84 21.96 -9.61 -3.39
C PRO A 84 23.48 -9.62 -3.34
N ALA A 85 24.04 -9.15 -2.22
CA ALA A 85 25.45 -9.38 -1.91
C ALA A 85 25.66 -10.85 -1.51
N ASP A 86 26.91 -11.33 -1.62
CA ASP A 86 27.23 -12.74 -1.41
C ASP A 86 26.90 -13.24 0.02
N GLY A 87 26.66 -14.55 0.14
CA GLY A 87 26.62 -15.27 1.42
C GLY A 87 25.37 -15.03 2.28
N GLU A 88 25.55 -14.39 3.44
CA GLU A 88 24.49 -14.25 4.47
C GLU A 88 23.27 -13.44 4.00
N ALA A 89 23.46 -12.49 3.09
CA ALA A 89 22.35 -11.70 2.56
C ALA A 89 21.38 -12.56 1.74
N VAL A 90 21.89 -13.56 1.00
CA VAL A 90 21.05 -14.43 0.16
C VAL A 90 20.08 -15.25 1.01
N GLN A 91 20.56 -15.89 2.08
CA GLN A 91 19.70 -16.73 2.92
C GLN A 91 18.62 -15.92 3.65
N ARG A 92 18.97 -14.70 4.10
CA ARG A 92 18.00 -13.77 4.69
C ARG A 92 16.95 -13.36 3.66
N ILE A 93 17.35 -12.94 2.47
CA ILE A 93 16.43 -12.57 1.37
C ILE A 93 15.48 -13.72 1.02
N LEU A 94 15.97 -14.96 0.96
CA LEU A 94 15.14 -16.14 0.71
C LEU A 94 14.17 -16.43 1.85
N SER A 95 14.60 -16.23 3.11
CA SER A 95 13.74 -16.36 4.28
C SER A 95 12.64 -15.29 4.28
N ASP A 96 13.00 -14.05 3.99
CA ASP A 96 12.08 -12.91 3.93
C ASP A 96 11.06 -13.10 2.81
N ALA A 97 11.48 -13.55 1.63
CA ALA A 97 10.59 -13.85 0.51
C ALA A 97 9.55 -14.92 0.87
N ARG A 98 9.96 -16.00 1.54
CA ARG A 98 9.05 -17.06 2.01
C ARG A 98 8.08 -16.53 3.07
N THR A 99 8.57 -15.72 4.00
CA THR A 99 7.75 -15.12 5.06
C THR A 99 6.72 -14.16 4.47
N ALA A 100 7.12 -13.29 3.54
CA ALA A 100 6.23 -12.36 2.87
C ALA A 100 5.14 -13.09 2.08
N ALA A 101 5.48 -14.15 1.34
CA ALA A 101 4.51 -14.97 0.62
C ALA A 101 3.49 -15.62 1.57
N ALA A 102 3.95 -16.17 2.70
CA ALA A 102 3.07 -16.76 3.72
C ALA A 102 2.13 -15.71 4.34
N LEU A 103 2.63 -14.52 4.67
CA LEU A 103 1.84 -13.43 5.23
C LEU A 103 0.77 -12.93 4.25
N LEU A 104 1.13 -12.78 2.97
CA LEU A 104 0.18 -12.40 1.91
C LEU A 104 -0.93 -13.45 1.77
N ALA A 105 -0.58 -14.74 1.73
CA ALA A 105 -1.56 -15.81 1.65
C ALA A 105 -2.54 -15.80 2.85
N CYS A 106 -2.06 -15.51 4.06
CA CYS A 106 -2.93 -15.36 5.23
C CYS A 106 -3.90 -14.17 5.12
N LEU A 107 -3.46 -13.04 4.56
CA LEU A 107 -4.31 -11.87 4.35
C LEU A 107 -5.40 -12.15 3.32
N GLU A 108 -5.06 -12.76 2.19
CA GLU A 108 -6.01 -13.15 1.14
C GLU A 108 -7.05 -14.15 1.67
N GLN A 109 -6.63 -15.14 2.45
CA GLN A 109 -7.55 -16.09 3.08
C GLN A 109 -8.52 -15.40 4.05
N LYS A 110 -8.05 -14.45 4.87
CA LYS A 110 -8.90 -13.70 5.81
C LYS A 110 -9.97 -12.86 5.11
N GLU A 111 -9.69 -12.33 3.92
CA GLU A 111 -10.70 -11.61 3.14
C GLU A 111 -11.80 -12.53 2.58
N THR A 112 -11.46 -13.78 2.24
CA THR A 112 -12.44 -14.76 1.75
C THR A 112 -13.38 -15.27 2.84
N ILE A 113 -12.92 -15.35 4.09
CA ILE A 113 -13.73 -15.74 5.25
C ILE A 113 -14.42 -14.48 5.82
N ARG A 114 -15.24 -13.79 5.02
CA ARG A 114 -16.28 -12.92 5.58
C ARG A 114 -17.41 -13.82 6.07
N PRO A 115 -17.69 -13.94 7.38
CA PRO A 115 -18.82 -14.72 7.85
C PRO A 115 -20.10 -14.13 7.26
N ARG A 116 -20.70 -14.88 6.32
CA ARG A 116 -21.95 -14.54 5.67
C ARG A 116 -23.06 -14.60 6.72
N GLY A 117 -23.43 -13.42 7.23
CA GLY A 117 -24.64 -13.21 8.01
C GLY A 117 -24.68 -13.92 9.36
N MET A 118 -24.02 -13.35 10.36
CA MET A 118 -24.62 -13.37 11.70
C MET A 118 -25.95 -12.61 11.58
N ARG A 119 -27.04 -13.35 11.38
CA ARG A 119 -28.39 -12.82 11.55
C ARG A 119 -28.46 -12.28 12.96
N SER A 120 -28.36 -10.96 13.11
CA SER A 120 -28.63 -10.26 14.35
C SER A 120 -29.99 -10.76 14.83
N ARG A 121 -29.99 -11.58 15.89
CA ARG A 121 -31.20 -11.91 16.62
C ARG A 121 -31.82 -10.57 16.99
N ARG A 122 -32.99 -10.28 16.41
CA ARG A 122 -33.76 -9.09 16.75
C ARG A 122 -34.00 -9.15 18.25
N CYS A 123 -33.33 -8.28 19.00
CA CYS A 123 -33.77 -7.96 20.34
C CYS A 123 -35.16 -7.35 20.18
N VAL A 124 -36.19 -8.09 20.59
CA VAL A 124 -37.56 -7.61 20.70
C VAL A 124 -37.55 -6.58 21.83
N GLY A 125 -37.36 -5.31 21.47
CA GLY A 125 -37.52 -4.20 22.39
C GLY A 125 -39.00 -4.03 22.72
N THR A 126 -39.40 -4.47 23.90
CA THR A 126 -40.71 -4.15 24.50
C THR A 126 -40.85 -2.64 24.59
N GLY A 127 -41.74 -2.07 23.77
CA GLY A 127 -42.09 -0.66 23.81
C GLY A 127 -42.79 -0.30 25.13
N ARG A 128 -42.24 0.67 25.87
CA ARG A 128 -42.97 1.40 26.90
C ARG A 128 -43.52 2.67 26.27
N ARG A 129 -44.84 2.82 26.26
CA ARG A 129 -45.51 4.10 25.97
C ARG A 129 -45.39 5.00 27.20
N LEU A 130 -45.04 6.27 26.99
CA LEU A 130 -45.15 7.32 28.00
C LEU A 130 -46.62 7.81 28.06
N PRO A 131 -47.18 8.02 29.26
CA PRO A 131 -48.48 8.65 29.43
C PRO A 131 -48.37 10.18 29.28
N ARG A 132 -49.47 10.79 28.86
CA ARG A 132 -49.64 12.24 28.64
C ARG A 132 -49.61 13.04 29.93
#